data_AF-A0A838FTU5-F1
#
_entry.id   AF-A0A838FTU5-F1
#
_cell.length_a   1.000
_cell.length_b   1.000
_cell.length_c   1.000
_cell.angle_alpha   90.00
_cell.angle_beta   90.00
_cell.angle_gamma   90.00
#
_symmetry.space_group_name_H-M   'P 1'
#
loop_
_entity.id
_entity.type
_entity.pdbx_description
1 polymer ?
#
loop_
_entity_poly.entity_id
_entity_poly.type
_entity_poly.pdbx_seq_one_letter_code
_entity_poly.pdbx_strand_id
1 'polypeptide(L)'
;IARRAGLASTPHGGELRGAASVAACLTALHADRVGHGVRCVEDPAVLEAVARAEVTLEVCPSSNVSLGVYASLEEVPVLQLLEAGVPISLGADDPLLFGSRLAAQYALVRAAHGLDDETLAGLARMSVRGSQAPDSVRVNLLAGIDDWLASPRPDG
;
A
#
# COMPACT_ATOMS: atom_id res chain seq x y z
N ILE A 1 -14.14 -18.18 9.56
CA ILE A 1 -15.42 -18.29 8.80
C ILE A 1 -15.23 -17.83 7.36
N ALA A 2 -14.79 -16.58 7.13
CA ALA A 2 -14.55 -16.01 5.80
C ALA A 2 -13.71 -16.90 4.86
N ARG A 3 -12.53 -17.36 5.31
CA ARG A 3 -11.69 -18.29 4.55
C ARG A 3 -12.40 -19.57 4.11
N ARG A 4 -13.23 -20.17 4.99
CA ARG A 4 -14.00 -21.39 4.65
C ARG A 4 -15.09 -21.11 3.60
N ALA A 5 -15.49 -19.85 3.46
CA ALA A 5 -16.44 -19.39 2.45
C ALA A 5 -15.75 -18.86 1.18
N GLY A 6 -14.41 -18.95 1.07
CA GLY A 6 -13.67 -18.44 -0.09
C GLY A 6 -13.60 -16.92 -0.17
N LEU A 7 -13.83 -16.20 0.92
CA LEU A 7 -13.73 -14.75 0.99
C LEU A 7 -12.32 -14.31 1.42
N ALA A 8 -11.84 -13.21 0.84
CA ALA A 8 -10.57 -12.59 1.21
C ALA A 8 -10.58 -12.06 2.66
N SER A 9 -9.41 -12.08 3.29
CA SER A 9 -9.14 -11.58 4.64
C SER A 9 -8.32 -10.29 4.55
N THR A 10 -8.95 -9.15 4.85
CA THR A 10 -8.33 -7.81 4.74
C THR A 10 -8.46 -7.00 6.05
N PRO A 11 -7.91 -7.48 7.18
CA PRO A 11 -7.99 -6.77 8.46
C PRO A 11 -7.14 -5.49 8.48
N HIS A 12 -7.47 -4.56 9.37
CA HIS A 12 -6.57 -3.46 9.72
C HIS A 12 -5.53 -3.92 10.74
N GLY A 13 -4.28 -3.46 10.58
CA GLY A 13 -3.18 -3.72 11.49
C GLY A 13 -1.99 -2.82 11.18
N GLY A 14 -1.15 -2.51 12.17
CA GLY A 14 0.05 -1.70 11.96
C GLY A 14 -0.20 -0.20 11.77
N GLU A 15 -1.37 0.29 12.17
CA GLU A 15 -1.68 1.73 12.23
C GLU A 15 -1.57 2.23 13.69
N LEU A 16 -2.59 1.95 14.51
CA LEU A 16 -2.61 2.41 15.91
C LEU A 16 -1.91 1.45 16.88
N ARG A 17 -1.70 0.18 16.49
CA ARG A 17 -1.22 -0.90 17.38
C ARG A 17 0.09 -1.58 16.95
N GLY A 18 0.95 -0.86 16.23
CA GLY A 18 2.34 -1.24 15.92
C GLY A 18 2.51 -2.58 15.19
N ALA A 19 3.77 -3.02 15.07
CA ALA A 19 4.14 -4.26 14.36
C ALA A 19 3.44 -5.52 14.88
N ALA A 20 3.20 -5.63 16.19
CA ALA A 20 2.55 -6.81 16.78
C ALA A 20 1.13 -7.04 16.21
N SER A 21 0.39 -5.97 15.89
CA SER A 21 -0.92 -6.11 15.26
C SER A 21 -0.84 -6.59 13.81
N VAL A 22 0.23 -6.27 13.08
CA VAL A 22 0.52 -6.82 11.74
C VAL A 22 0.84 -8.31 11.84
N ALA A 23 1.68 -8.71 12.80
CA ALA A 23 1.99 -10.11 13.06
C ALA A 23 0.74 -10.93 13.37
N ALA A 24 -0.22 -10.37 14.12
CA ALA A 24 -1.51 -11.02 14.39
C ALA A 24 -2.35 -11.16 13.11
N CYS A 25 -2.36 -10.17 12.21
CA CYS A 25 -3.04 -10.27 10.92
C CYS A 25 -2.49 -11.42 10.07
N LEU A 26 -1.16 -11.58 10.03
CA LEU A 26 -0.48 -12.66 9.30
C LEU A 26 -0.78 -14.03 9.91
N THR A 27 -0.61 -14.18 11.22
CA THR A 27 -0.60 -15.49 11.89
C THR A 27 -1.98 -15.98 12.29
N ALA A 28 -2.85 -15.10 12.81
CA ALA A 28 -4.16 -15.49 13.32
C ALA A 28 -5.28 -15.34 12.27
N LEU A 29 -5.17 -14.33 11.41
CA LEU A 29 -6.21 -14.01 10.41
C LEU A 29 -5.86 -14.49 9.01
N HIS A 30 -4.61 -14.92 8.80
CA HIS A 30 -4.08 -15.34 7.49
C HIS A 30 -4.45 -14.32 6.41
N ALA A 31 -4.17 -13.05 6.70
CA ALA A 31 -4.55 -11.91 5.88
C ALA A 31 -3.99 -12.03 4.45
N ASP A 32 -4.83 -11.77 3.46
CA ASP A 32 -4.44 -11.62 2.06
C ASP A 32 -3.90 -10.19 1.80
N ARG A 33 -4.43 -9.21 2.54
CA ARG A 33 -3.97 -7.82 2.60
C ARG A 33 -4.08 -7.28 4.01
N VAL A 34 -3.31 -6.25 4.35
CA VAL A 34 -3.43 -5.56 5.64
C VAL A 34 -3.70 -4.09 5.43
N GLY A 35 -4.82 -3.61 5.98
CA GLY A 35 -5.14 -2.18 6.08
C GLY A 35 -4.03 -1.45 6.84
N HIS A 36 -3.40 -0.46 6.20
CA HIS A 36 -2.18 0.23 6.64
C HIS A 36 -0.93 -0.66 6.64
N GLY A 37 -0.66 -1.36 7.73
CA GLY A 37 0.54 -2.18 7.92
C GLY A 37 1.86 -1.42 8.08
N VAL A 38 1.87 -0.10 7.88
CA VAL A 38 3.06 0.77 7.83
C VAL A 38 4.01 0.59 9.01
N ARG A 39 3.48 0.35 10.22
CA ARG A 39 4.31 0.15 11.42
C ARG A 39 4.90 -1.26 11.56
N CYS A 40 4.80 -2.13 10.56
CA CYS A 40 5.57 -3.38 10.54
C CYS A 40 7.08 -3.11 10.54
N VAL A 41 7.52 -1.95 10.04
CA VAL A 41 8.92 -1.53 10.00
C VAL A 41 9.56 -1.33 11.39
N GLU A 42 8.74 -1.24 12.45
CA GLU A 42 9.23 -1.14 13.83
C GLU A 42 9.88 -2.46 14.31
N ASP A 43 9.58 -3.59 13.67
CA ASP A 43 10.14 -4.90 13.98
C ASP A 43 10.65 -5.59 12.70
N PRO A 44 11.98 -5.75 12.52
CA PRO A 44 12.56 -6.37 11.34
C PRO A 44 12.01 -7.78 11.03
N ALA A 45 11.68 -8.58 12.06
CA ALA A 45 11.15 -9.91 11.85
C ALA A 45 9.71 -9.88 11.30
N VAL A 46 8.92 -8.88 11.71
CA VAL A 46 7.56 -8.68 11.17
C VAL A 46 7.64 -8.15 9.74
N LEU A 47 8.54 -7.19 9.46
CA LEU A 47 8.76 -6.70 8.11
C LEU A 47 9.16 -7.82 7.14
N GLU A 48 10.13 -8.66 7.54
CA GLU A 48 10.55 -9.83 6.75
C GLU A 48 9.40 -10.83 6.57
N ALA A 49 8.58 -11.05 7.60
CA ALA A 49 7.43 -11.94 7.50
C ALA A 49 6.37 -11.43 6.52
N VAL A 50 6.10 -10.11 6.48
CA VAL A 50 5.20 -9.50 5.49
C VAL A 50 5.74 -9.70 4.08
N ALA A 51 7.01 -9.33 3.85
CA ALA A 51 7.64 -9.45 2.53
C ALA A 51 7.63 -10.90 2.02
N ARG A 52 8.04 -11.85 2.87
CA ARG A 52 8.08 -13.28 2.52
C ARG A 52 6.70 -13.87 2.24
N ALA A 53 5.66 -13.35 2.89
CA ALA A 53 4.29 -13.80 2.67
C ALA A 53 3.63 -13.12 1.46
N GLU A 54 4.30 -12.13 0.83
CA GLU A 54 3.77 -11.30 -0.26
C GLU A 54 2.41 -10.66 0.07
N VAL A 55 2.17 -10.36 1.36
CA VAL A 55 0.95 -9.71 1.81
C VAL A 55 0.98 -8.24 1.44
N THR A 56 -0.04 -7.79 0.71
CA THR A 56 -0.11 -6.38 0.28
C THR A 56 -0.53 -5.47 1.43
N LEU A 57 0.26 -4.42 1.67
CA LEU A 57 -0.06 -3.38 2.65
C LEU A 57 -0.81 -2.23 2.00
N GLU A 58 -1.93 -1.83 2.58
CA GLU A 58 -2.77 -0.72 2.09
C GLU A 58 -2.32 0.59 2.73
N VAL A 59 -1.29 1.21 2.18
CA VAL A 59 -0.64 2.40 2.75
C VAL A 59 -1.47 3.65 2.40
N CYS A 60 -1.83 4.44 3.41
CA CYS A 60 -2.68 5.63 3.28
C CYS A 60 -1.95 6.87 3.83
N PRO A 61 -1.01 7.48 3.08
CA PRO A 61 -0.08 8.49 3.60
C PRO A 61 -0.76 9.67 4.28
N SER A 62 -1.76 10.28 3.64
CA SER A 62 -2.46 11.44 4.23
C SER A 62 -3.22 11.08 5.51
N SER A 63 -3.82 9.88 5.57
CA SER A 63 -4.52 9.37 6.76
C SER A 63 -3.53 9.13 7.90
N ASN A 64 -2.41 8.46 7.61
CA ASN A 64 -1.38 8.18 8.61
C ASN A 64 -0.83 9.45 9.26
N VAL A 65 -0.62 10.53 8.48
CA VAL A 65 -0.22 11.83 9.04
C VAL A 65 -1.37 12.49 9.81
N SER A 66 -2.58 12.53 9.24
CA SER A 66 -3.73 13.19 9.86
C SER A 66 -4.14 12.57 11.21
N LEU A 67 -3.93 11.27 11.36
CA LEU A 67 -4.20 10.52 12.60
C LEU A 67 -3.01 10.52 13.58
N GLY A 68 -1.89 11.18 13.23
CA GLY A 68 -0.71 11.27 14.07
C GLY A 68 0.08 9.97 14.20
N VAL A 69 -0.09 9.04 13.24
CA VAL A 69 0.73 7.82 13.15
C VAL A 69 2.17 8.17 12.77
N TYR A 70 2.32 9.14 11.87
CA TYR A 70 3.60 9.79 11.52
C TYR A 70 3.45 11.30 11.59
N ALA A 71 4.53 12.03 11.84
CA ALA A 71 4.47 13.49 11.98
C ALA A 71 4.45 14.20 10.62
N SER A 72 5.02 13.60 9.57
CA SER A 72 5.03 14.14 8.21
C SER A 72 4.95 13.04 7.15
N LEU A 73 4.76 13.43 5.88
CA LEU A 73 4.67 12.49 4.76
C LEU A 73 6.01 11.78 4.51
N GLU A 74 7.13 12.45 4.76
CA GLU A 74 8.48 11.92 4.61
C GLU A 74 8.78 10.80 5.62
N GLU A 75 8.08 10.77 6.75
CA GLU A 75 8.21 9.74 7.78
C GLU A 75 7.38 8.49 7.48
N VAL A 76 6.40 8.55 6.56
CA VAL A 76 5.64 7.38 6.14
C VAL A 76 6.61 6.43 5.40
N PRO A 77 6.77 5.16 5.80
CA PRO A 77 7.92 4.35 5.43
C PRO A 77 7.79 3.69 4.05
N VAL A 78 7.32 4.42 3.04
CA VAL A 78 7.09 3.88 1.69
C VAL A 78 8.37 3.31 1.09
N LEU A 79 9.49 4.05 1.17
CA LEU A 79 10.78 3.60 0.64
C LEU A 79 11.29 2.34 1.35
N GLN A 80 11.23 2.32 2.69
CA GLN A 80 11.68 1.17 3.48
C GLN A 80 10.88 -0.10 3.14
N LEU A 81 9.56 0.05 2.94
CA LEU A 81 8.70 -1.07 2.52
C LEU A 81 9.05 -1.56 1.11
N LEU A 82 9.30 -0.64 0.17
CA LEU A 82 9.73 -0.98 -1.19
C LEU A 82 11.09 -1.71 -1.20
N GLU A 83 12.07 -1.21 -0.45
CA GLU A 83 13.40 -1.81 -0.31
C GLU A 83 13.33 -3.23 0.30
N ALA A 84 12.40 -3.44 1.23
CA ALA A 84 12.16 -4.75 1.83
C ALA A 84 11.38 -5.71 0.91
N GLY A 85 10.95 -5.27 -0.28
CA GLY A 85 10.18 -6.09 -1.22
C GLY A 85 8.72 -6.30 -0.79
N VAL A 86 8.17 -5.46 0.08
CA VAL A 86 6.78 -5.55 0.52
C VAL A 86 5.84 -5.03 -0.58
N PRO A 87 4.81 -5.80 -1.00
CA PRO A 87 3.79 -5.29 -1.91
C PRO A 87 2.99 -4.14 -1.27
N ILE A 88 2.85 -3.01 -1.97
CA ILE A 88 2.15 -1.82 -1.48
C ILE A 88 0.97 -1.51 -2.39
N SER A 89 -0.14 -1.12 -1.77
CA SER A 89 -1.26 -0.46 -2.42
C SER A 89 -1.46 0.92 -1.80
N LEU A 90 -1.32 2.00 -2.58
CA LEU A 90 -1.66 3.33 -2.08
C LEU A 90 -3.17 3.51 -2.00
N GLY A 91 -3.64 4.04 -0.88
CA GLY A 91 -5.06 4.28 -0.59
C GLY A 91 -5.31 5.70 -0.11
N ALA A 92 -6.53 6.19 -0.35
CA ALA A 92 -6.99 7.49 0.14
C ALA A 92 -7.74 7.39 1.50
N ASP A 93 -7.96 6.17 1.97
CA ASP A 93 -8.70 5.86 3.20
C ASP A 93 -10.10 6.49 3.22
N ASP A 94 -10.32 7.54 4.01
CA ASP A 94 -11.53 8.35 4.06
C ASP A 94 -11.34 9.74 3.39
N PRO A 95 -11.49 9.88 2.06
CA PRO A 95 -11.30 11.15 1.36
C PRO A 95 -12.17 12.31 1.88
N LEU A 96 -13.31 12.02 2.50
CA LEU A 96 -14.16 13.04 3.12
C LEU A 96 -13.52 13.64 4.38
N LEU A 97 -12.76 12.84 5.13
CA LEU A 97 -12.09 13.27 6.36
C LEU A 97 -10.70 13.84 6.07
N PHE A 98 -9.96 13.23 5.14
CA PHE A 98 -8.56 13.58 4.85
C PHE A 98 -8.36 14.40 3.58
N GLY A 99 -9.46 14.77 2.90
CA GLY A 99 -9.52 15.74 1.80
C GLY A 99 -8.87 15.31 0.47
N SER A 100 -8.06 14.25 0.47
CA SER A 100 -7.24 13.85 -0.67
C SER A 100 -7.77 12.55 -1.29
N ARG A 101 -7.94 12.55 -2.63
CA ARG A 101 -8.33 11.36 -3.40
C ARG A 101 -7.09 10.56 -3.83
N LEU A 102 -7.30 9.39 -4.41
CA LEU A 102 -6.23 8.45 -4.77
C LEU A 102 -5.08 9.10 -5.56
N ALA A 103 -5.37 9.83 -6.65
CA ALA A 103 -4.33 10.47 -7.46
C ALA A 103 -3.47 11.47 -6.66
N ALA A 104 -4.06 12.15 -5.67
CA ALA A 104 -3.31 13.04 -4.80
C ALA A 104 -2.34 12.26 -3.89
N GLN A 105 -2.68 11.06 -3.44
CA GLN A 105 -1.76 10.21 -2.65
C GLN A 105 -0.47 9.91 -3.41
N TYR A 106 -0.59 9.58 -4.71
CA TYR A 106 0.56 9.37 -5.60
C TYR A 106 1.42 10.63 -5.73
N ALA A 107 0.78 11.81 -5.89
CA ALA A 107 1.49 13.08 -5.94
C ALA A 107 2.20 13.41 -4.62
N LEU A 108 1.57 13.13 -3.47
CA LEU A 108 2.14 13.35 -2.14
C LEU A 108 3.37 12.48 -1.91
N VAL A 109 3.31 11.17 -2.18
CA VAL A 109 4.47 10.28 -1.99
C VAL A 109 5.60 10.59 -2.97
N ARG A 110 5.27 11.00 -4.21
CA ARG A 110 6.27 11.51 -5.16
C ARG A 110 6.99 12.71 -4.60
N ALA A 111 6.25 13.70 -4.10
CA ALA A 111 6.84 14.93 -3.59
C ALA A 111 7.69 14.67 -2.33
N ALA A 112 7.19 13.83 -1.41
CA ALA A 112 7.87 13.53 -0.15
C ALA A 112 9.15 12.70 -0.32
N HIS A 113 9.16 11.76 -1.29
CA HIS A 113 10.28 10.80 -1.44
C HIS A 113 11.05 10.94 -2.76
N GLY A 114 10.71 11.91 -3.62
CA GLY A 114 11.39 12.13 -4.90
C GLY A 114 11.20 11.00 -5.92
N LEU A 115 10.04 10.32 -5.91
CA LEU A 115 9.79 9.15 -6.76
C LEU A 115 9.63 9.53 -8.25
N ASP A 116 10.32 8.79 -9.12
CA ASP A 116 10.19 8.86 -10.57
C ASP A 116 8.90 8.19 -11.09
N ASP A 117 8.64 8.26 -12.40
CA ASP A 117 7.41 7.70 -12.98
C ASP A 117 7.43 6.16 -12.94
N GLU A 118 8.61 5.56 -13.10
CA GLU A 118 8.85 4.13 -13.04
C GLU A 118 8.46 3.56 -11.68
N THR A 119 8.88 4.21 -10.58
CA THR A 119 8.54 3.81 -9.22
C THR A 119 7.05 4.00 -8.93
N LEU A 120 6.44 5.10 -9.38
CA LEU A 120 4.99 5.29 -9.25
C LEU A 120 4.19 4.23 -10.02
N ALA A 121 4.61 3.90 -11.25
CA ALA A 121 4.02 2.81 -12.01
C ALA A 121 4.21 1.47 -11.29
N GLY A 122 5.36 1.24 -10.67
CA GLY A 122 5.63 0.09 -9.80
C GLY A 122 4.59 -0.05 -8.69
N LEU A 123 4.38 1.02 -7.91
CA LEU A 123 3.35 1.08 -6.84
C LEU A 123 1.94 0.81 -7.38
N ALA A 124 1.59 1.37 -8.53
CA ALA A 124 0.30 1.12 -9.16
C ALA A 124 0.15 -0.36 -9.58
N ARG A 125 1.19 -0.96 -10.17
CA ARG A 125 1.17 -2.38 -10.56
C ARG A 125 1.07 -3.29 -9.34
N MET A 126 1.75 -2.97 -8.24
CA MET A 126 1.66 -3.70 -6.97
C MET A 126 0.22 -3.66 -6.42
N SER A 127 -0.43 -2.48 -6.47
CA SER A 127 -1.84 -2.31 -6.07
C SER A 127 -2.78 -3.23 -6.87
N VAL A 128 -2.58 -3.32 -8.18
CA VAL A 128 -3.41 -4.17 -9.07
C VAL A 128 -3.16 -5.66 -8.83
N ARG A 129 -1.89 -6.06 -8.72
CA ARG A 129 -1.50 -7.47 -8.48
C ARG A 129 -1.99 -7.99 -7.13
N GLY A 130 -1.99 -7.13 -6.11
CA GLY A 130 -2.52 -7.45 -4.77
C GLY A 130 -4.04 -7.36 -4.64
N SER A 131 -4.78 -7.05 -5.72
CA SER A 131 -6.22 -6.90 -5.69
C SER A 131 -6.98 -8.22 -5.88
N GLN A 132 -8.24 -8.25 -5.46
CA GLN A 132 -9.18 -9.36 -5.75
C GLN A 132 -9.99 -9.12 -7.03
N ALA A 133 -9.54 -8.21 -7.90
CA ALA A 133 -10.23 -7.92 -9.14
C ALA A 133 -10.16 -9.13 -10.11
N PRO A 134 -11.19 -9.34 -10.96
CA PRO A 134 -11.14 -10.35 -12.00
C PRO A 134 -9.94 -10.17 -12.93
N ASP A 135 -9.43 -11.27 -13.48
CA ASP A 135 -8.24 -11.30 -14.34
C ASP A 135 -8.32 -10.29 -15.49
N SER A 136 -9.48 -10.20 -16.16
CA SER A 136 -9.70 -9.23 -17.25
C SER A 136 -9.55 -7.78 -16.79
N VAL A 137 -10.02 -7.46 -15.58
CA VAL A 137 -9.86 -6.12 -14.99
C VAL A 137 -8.40 -5.86 -14.66
N ARG A 138 -7.69 -6.84 -14.07
CA ARG A 138 -6.25 -6.70 -13.77
C ARG A 138 -5.43 -6.49 -15.02
N VAL A 139 -5.66 -7.27 -16.08
CA VAL A 139 -4.96 -7.12 -17.38
C VAL A 139 -5.18 -5.73 -17.96
N ASN A 140 -6.44 -5.26 -17.98
CA ASN A 140 -6.75 -3.93 -18.51
C ASN A 140 -6.10 -2.80 -17.69
N LEU A 141 -6.10 -2.91 -16.36
CA LEU A 141 -5.47 -1.91 -15.49
C LEU A 141 -3.95 -1.90 -15.63
N LEU A 142 -3.31 -3.08 -15.73
CA LEU A 142 -1.86 -3.18 -15.94
C LEU A 142 -1.45 -2.58 -17.29
N ALA A 143 -2.19 -2.85 -18.36
CA ALA A 143 -1.97 -2.24 -19.67
C ALA A 143 -2.10 -0.71 -19.59
N GLY A 144 -3.13 -0.19 -18.90
CA GLY A 144 -3.29 1.25 -18.71
C GLY A 144 -2.15 1.91 -17.92
N ILE A 145 -1.53 1.21 -16.98
CA ILE A 145 -0.34 1.69 -16.26
C ILE A 145 0.88 1.72 -17.20
N ASP A 146 1.04 0.70 -18.05
CA ASP A 146 2.11 0.65 -19.03
C ASP A 146 1.98 1.77 -20.07
N ASP A 147 0.75 2.03 -20.56
CA ASP A 147 0.44 3.14 -21.47
C ASP A 147 0.71 4.50 -20.83
N TRP A 148 0.34 4.68 -19.55
CA TRP A 148 0.64 5.90 -18.80
C TRP A 148 2.14 6.16 -18.70
N LEU A 149 2.92 5.12 -18.37
CA LEU A 149 4.37 5.23 -18.23
C LEU A 149 5.07 5.51 -19.58
N ALA A 150 4.54 4.96 -20.68
CA ALA A 150 5.06 5.17 -22.03
C ALA A 150 4.64 6.53 -22.64
N SER A 151 3.66 7.21 -22.04
CA SER A 151 3.16 8.48 -22.56
C SER A 151 4.21 9.59 -22.43
N PRO A 152 4.41 10.43 -23.46
CA PRO A 152 5.29 11.58 -23.35
C PRO A 152 4.82 12.46 -22.19
N ARG A 153 5.76 12.95 -21.36
CA ARG A 153 5.41 13.99 -20.39
C ARG A 153 4.84 15.17 -21.17
N PRO A 154 3.69 15.75 -20.77
CA PRO A 154 3.30 17.01 -21.34
C PRO A 154 4.43 18.00 -21.08
N ASP A 155 4.94 18.60 -22.15
CA ASP A 155 6.00 19.60 -22.08
C ASP A 155 5.61 20.65 -21.02
N GLY A 156 6.51 20.86 -20.06
CA GLY A 156 6.34 21.87 -19.00
C GLY A 156 6.45 23.28 -19.54
#